data_AF-A0A7C1IK30-F1
#
_entry.id   AF-A0A7C1IK30-F1
#
_cell.length_a   1.000
_cell.length_b   1.000
_cell.length_c   1.000
_cell.angle_alpha   90.00
_cell.angle_beta   90.00
_cell.angle_gamma   90.00
#
_symmetry.space_group_name_H-M   'P 1'
#
loop_
_entity.id
_entity.type
_entity.pdbx_description
1 polymer ?
#
loop_
_entity_poly.entity_id
_entity_poly.type
_entity_poly.pdbx_seq_one_letter_code
_entity_poly.pdbx_strand_id
1 'polypeptide(L)'
;MAEDRMYVLQMLQDKKISAEEAERLLRAIAQTEAAEERLEDDEDEDDDEVITRSKKAKSKRKRHRHFSPGWDLRTSELLEALRPFGYDELDERDLEALRVHEISPEYIRQMAEAGLRDLRIRDFEEFAIHGVDPEYVAAMRRHFPTISARDIREFAIHGVDPEYVVRIREHYPALDAREIREFAIHGIEPSYVVALKQQFPHMSARDIREFGIHDIDLDYIKAMRQFFPEISARDIRELGQHGVEPEYVGAIRQHFPTIDIREIRDFAIHGIEPSYVVALKQQFPHMSARDIREFGIHGIDVEYIKALRQFFPEISTRDIREFGQHGIEPEYVAEMRKHFPTISPRDIREFGIHGIEPDYVAEMRQHFPDITSREIREFGIHGIEPDYVAALRSQFPDITSREIREFGIHDIDPDVVTEMRRLIPDISSQEIRQFGIHGIEPGYVTEMRTTMAARGFNKLSARDIVAMHIHEFDPAFVDEVRRIGFDVLPLHLIIELWAYNVDERYVEEAREEDPDITAQELVNRRRLERRAYERHMERFYEELRAMGFDHISSGQVLDMLALGIDRDYIASARAADPEISLHDLIRRRREERRRS
;
A
#
# COMPACT_ATOMS: atom_id res chain seq x y z
N MET A 1 -29.17 0.09 12.29
CA MET A 1 -27.99 0.04 11.40
C MET A 1 -26.93 1.12 11.68
N ALA A 2 -27.28 2.41 11.86
CA ALA A 2 -26.30 3.44 12.28
C ALA A 2 -25.65 3.14 13.66
N GLU A 3 -26.42 2.56 14.59
CA GLU A 3 -25.94 2.09 15.89
C GLU A 3 -24.97 0.91 15.77
N ASP A 4 -25.19 0.02 14.80
CA ASP A 4 -24.34 -1.17 14.58
C ASP A 4 -22.97 -0.80 14.01
N ARG A 5 -22.90 0.19 13.10
CA ARG A 5 -21.63 0.76 12.63
C ARG A 5 -20.85 1.42 13.77
N MET A 6 -21.54 2.20 14.60
CA MET A 6 -20.92 2.85 15.77
C MET A 6 -20.40 1.82 16.78
N TYR A 7 -21.14 0.73 16.98
CA TYR A 7 -20.72 -0.36 17.86
C TYR A 7 -19.45 -1.07 17.34
N VAL A 8 -19.35 -1.33 16.04
CA VAL A 8 -18.13 -1.92 15.43
C VAL A 8 -16.94 -0.97 15.56
N LEU A 9 -17.13 0.33 15.34
CA LEU A 9 -16.07 1.34 15.52
C LEU A 9 -15.64 1.46 16.99
N GLN A 10 -16.57 1.39 17.94
CA GLN A 10 -16.28 1.37 19.37
C GLN A 10 -15.48 0.11 19.75
N MET A 11 -15.83 -1.06 19.21
CA MET A 11 -15.07 -2.30 19.44
C MET A 11 -13.66 -2.23 18.86
N LEU A 12 -13.46 -1.54 17.73
CA LEU A 12 -12.13 -1.27 17.16
C LEU A 12 -11.33 -0.31 18.03
N GLN A 13 -11.95 0.78 18.51
CA GLN A 13 -11.32 1.75 19.41
C GLN A 13 -10.93 1.14 20.76
N ASP A 14 -11.78 0.26 21.31
CA ASP A 14 -11.54 -0.51 22.53
C ASP A 14 -10.53 -1.67 22.32
N LYS A 15 -10.02 -1.87 21.09
CA LYS A 15 -9.13 -2.98 20.69
C LYS A 15 -9.70 -4.38 20.97
N LYS A 16 -11.02 -4.53 20.98
CA LYS A 16 -11.71 -5.83 21.15
C LYS A 16 -11.72 -6.65 19.86
N ILE A 17 -11.54 -5.99 18.72
CA ILE A 17 -11.42 -6.59 17.39
C ILE A 17 -10.28 -5.93 16.62
N SER A 18 -9.73 -6.66 15.66
CA SER A 18 -8.72 -6.13 14.73
C SER A 18 -9.32 -5.22 13.68
N ALA A 19 -8.48 -4.41 13.01
CA ALA A 19 -8.91 -3.55 11.90
C ALA A 19 -9.52 -4.35 10.74
N GLU A 20 -8.97 -5.53 10.44
CA GLU A 20 -9.50 -6.42 9.39
C GLU A 20 -10.86 -7.04 9.75
N GLU A 21 -11.11 -7.32 11.03
CA GLU A 21 -12.41 -7.81 11.49
C GLU A 21 -13.45 -6.69 11.50
N ALA A 22 -13.06 -5.48 11.90
CA ALA A 22 -13.92 -4.31 11.82
C ALA A 22 -14.31 -3.99 10.37
N GLU A 23 -13.37 -4.06 9.42
CA GLU A 23 -13.64 -3.84 8.01
C GLU A 23 -14.61 -4.90 7.44
N ARG A 24 -14.42 -6.18 7.80
CA ARG A 24 -15.34 -7.26 7.40
C ARG A 24 -16.76 -7.03 7.92
N LEU A 25 -16.91 -6.63 9.18
CA LEU A 25 -18.21 -6.36 9.79
C LEU A 25 -18.88 -5.14 9.19
N LEU A 26 -18.14 -4.05 8.95
CA LEU A 26 -18.68 -2.84 8.32
C LEU A 26 -19.11 -3.09 6.86
N ARG A 27 -18.37 -3.91 6.12
CA ARG A 27 -18.76 -4.34 4.76
C ARG A 27 -20.03 -5.19 4.77
N ALA A 28 -20.19 -6.09 5.76
CA ALA A 28 -21.40 -6.89 5.89
C ALA A 28 -22.63 -6.00 6.20
N ILE A 29 -22.48 -5.01 7.09
CA ILE A 29 -23.54 -4.03 7.41
C ILE A 29 -23.91 -3.20 6.17
N ALA A 30 -22.92 -2.77 5.38
CA ALA A 30 -23.18 -2.03 4.14
C ALA A 30 -23.90 -2.89 3.07
N GLN A 31 -23.60 -4.19 2.99
CA GLN A 31 -24.30 -5.10 2.07
C GLN A 31 -25.75 -5.36 2.48
N THR A 32 -26.04 -5.39 3.78
CA THR A 32 -27.43 -5.49 4.27
C THR A 32 -28.19 -4.19 4.06
N GLU A 33 -27.58 -3.02 4.29
CA GLU A 33 -28.21 -1.72 4.00
C GLU A 33 -28.55 -1.60 2.50
N ALA A 34 -27.62 -1.97 1.63
CA ALA A 34 -27.84 -1.95 0.18
C ALA A 34 -28.83 -3.02 -0.31
N ALA A 35 -29.24 -3.98 0.54
CA ALA A 35 -30.26 -4.97 0.22
C ALA A 35 -31.63 -4.55 0.77
N GLU A 36 -31.67 -3.81 1.88
CA GLU A 36 -32.89 -3.21 2.45
C GLU A 36 -33.35 -1.99 1.65
N GLU A 37 -32.45 -1.10 1.21
CA GLU A 37 -32.78 0.02 0.29
C GLU A 37 -33.37 -0.48 -1.04
N ARG A 38 -32.88 -1.62 -1.54
CA ARG A 38 -33.41 -2.27 -2.75
C ARG A 38 -34.79 -2.91 -2.58
N LEU A 39 -35.23 -3.14 -1.34
CA LEU A 39 -36.57 -3.66 -1.03
C LEU A 39 -37.56 -2.52 -0.77
N GLU A 40 -37.09 -1.35 -0.33
CA GLU A 40 -37.92 -0.15 -0.14
C GLU A 40 -38.19 0.58 -1.47
N ASP A 41 -37.28 0.54 -2.45
CA ASP A 41 -37.49 1.12 -3.78
C ASP A 41 -38.47 0.31 -4.68
N ASP A 42 -38.74 -0.96 -4.34
CA ASP A 42 -39.63 -1.86 -5.11
C ASP A 42 -41.11 -1.80 -4.66
N GLU A 43 -41.47 -1.01 -3.64
CA GLU A 43 -42.86 -0.87 -3.15
C GLU A 43 -43.64 0.34 -3.71
N ASP A 44 -43.01 1.23 -4.50
CA ASP A 44 -43.61 2.51 -4.93
C ASP A 44 -43.77 2.73 -6.46
N GLU A 45 -43.74 1.68 -7.29
CA GLU A 45 -44.13 1.80 -8.72
C GLU A 45 -45.32 0.92 -9.09
N ASP A 46 -46.50 1.55 -9.04
CA ASP A 46 -47.75 1.06 -9.62
C ASP A 46 -47.57 0.64 -11.09
N ASP A 47 -48.16 -0.52 -11.37
CA ASP A 47 -48.56 -1.04 -12.66
C ASP A 47 -49.02 0.04 -13.66
N ASP A 48 -48.30 0.22 -14.77
CA ASP A 48 -48.89 0.21 -16.11
C ASP A 48 -47.85 0.32 -17.26
N GLU A 49 -47.95 -0.66 -18.16
CA GLU A 49 -47.68 -0.58 -19.59
C GLU A 49 -46.24 -0.66 -20.18
N VAL A 50 -46.06 -1.77 -20.91
CA VAL A 50 -45.26 -1.98 -22.14
C VAL A 50 -43.79 -2.37 -22.00
N ILE A 51 -43.51 -3.69 -22.14
CA ILE A 51 -42.60 -4.18 -23.20
C ILE A 51 -43.20 -5.41 -23.89
N THR A 52 -43.85 -5.15 -25.03
CA THR A 52 -43.91 -6.13 -26.12
C THR A 52 -42.55 -6.15 -26.83
N ARG A 53 -41.86 -7.30 -26.79
CA ARG A 53 -41.10 -7.92 -27.90
C ARG A 53 -39.97 -8.78 -27.33
N SER A 54 -40.26 -10.07 -27.17
CA SER A 54 -39.25 -11.10 -27.38
C SER A 54 -39.83 -12.25 -28.19
N LYS A 55 -39.03 -12.68 -29.16
CA LYS A 55 -39.41 -13.46 -30.33
C LYS A 55 -39.90 -14.86 -29.91
N LYS A 56 -41.11 -15.20 -30.37
CA LYS A 56 -41.69 -16.55 -30.30
C LYS A 56 -40.79 -17.58 -30.98
N ALA A 57 -40.02 -18.32 -30.19
CA ALA A 57 -39.64 -19.70 -30.52
C ALA A 57 -40.67 -20.62 -29.86
N LYS A 58 -41.55 -21.20 -30.66
CA LYS A 58 -42.58 -22.15 -30.21
C LYS A 58 -41.91 -23.46 -29.78
N SER A 59 -41.55 -23.59 -28.50
CA SER A 59 -41.39 -24.91 -27.89
C SER A 59 -42.79 -25.48 -27.59
N LYS A 60 -43.13 -26.59 -28.24
CA LYS A 60 -44.37 -27.34 -27.97
C LYS A 60 -44.22 -28.08 -26.64
N ARG A 61 -44.45 -27.41 -25.50
CA ARG A 61 -44.70 -28.11 -24.24
C ARG A 61 -46.12 -28.69 -24.26
N LYS A 62 -46.22 -30.00 -23.98
CA LYS A 62 -47.48 -30.74 -23.86
C LYS A 62 -48.32 -30.13 -22.73
N ARG A 63 -49.62 -30.00 -23.00
CA ARG A 63 -50.65 -29.51 -22.08
C ARG A 63 -50.64 -30.31 -20.77
N HIS A 64 -50.87 -29.61 -19.66
CA HIS A 64 -51.15 -30.13 -18.32
C HIS A 64 -51.96 -31.43 -18.38
N ARG A 65 -51.44 -32.49 -17.76
CA ARG A 65 -52.27 -33.65 -17.39
C ARG A 65 -53.14 -33.18 -16.23
N HIS A 66 -54.43 -32.97 -16.50
CA HIS A 66 -55.41 -32.83 -15.42
C HIS A 66 -55.38 -34.11 -14.58
N PHE A 67 -54.99 -34.00 -13.32
CA PHE A 67 -55.32 -35.00 -12.32
C PHE A 67 -56.80 -34.79 -11.96
N SER A 68 -57.67 -35.68 -12.43
CA SER A 68 -58.99 -35.89 -11.84
C SER A 68 -59.49 -37.28 -12.20
N PRO A 69 -59.96 -38.03 -11.21
CA PRO A 69 -61.41 -38.08 -11.03
C PRO A 69 -61.88 -38.12 -9.56
N GLY A 70 -62.88 -37.29 -9.22
CA GLY A 70 -63.80 -37.48 -8.10
C GLY A 70 -63.38 -36.85 -6.76
N TRP A 71 -63.81 -35.61 -6.50
CA TRP A 71 -63.60 -34.95 -5.21
C TRP A 71 -64.63 -35.39 -4.15
N ASP A 72 -64.39 -36.57 -3.58
CA ASP A 72 -64.97 -37.00 -2.29
C ASP A 72 -63.92 -37.83 -1.53
N LEU A 73 -62.84 -37.17 -1.10
CA LEU A 73 -61.73 -37.79 -0.37
C LEU A 73 -62.06 -37.92 1.12
N ARG A 74 -61.96 -39.14 1.65
CA ARG A 74 -62.04 -39.35 3.10
C ARG A 74 -60.71 -38.95 3.72
N THR A 75 -60.74 -38.13 4.78
CA THR A 75 -59.56 -37.76 5.59
C THR A 75 -58.70 -38.97 5.99
N SER A 76 -59.34 -40.13 6.20
CA SER A 76 -58.67 -41.40 6.50
C SER A 76 -57.75 -41.91 5.38
N GLU A 77 -58.10 -41.71 4.11
CA GLU A 77 -57.31 -42.18 2.96
C GLU A 77 -56.09 -41.29 2.71
N LEU A 78 -56.21 -39.97 2.90
CA LEU A 78 -55.08 -39.02 2.87
C LEU A 78 -54.10 -39.32 4.01
N LEU A 79 -54.63 -39.53 5.22
CA LEU A 79 -53.80 -39.86 6.38
C LEU A 79 -53.07 -41.20 6.19
N GLU A 80 -53.73 -42.23 5.66
CA GLU A 80 -53.08 -43.51 5.38
C GLU A 80 -51.94 -43.38 4.36
N ALA A 81 -52.10 -42.53 3.34
CA ALA A 81 -51.05 -42.26 2.36
C ALA A 81 -49.87 -41.44 2.93
N LEU A 82 -50.11 -40.56 3.93
CA LEU A 82 -49.08 -39.71 4.54
C LEU A 82 -48.36 -40.36 5.73
N ARG A 83 -48.89 -41.43 6.33
CA ARG A 83 -48.22 -42.20 7.39
C ARG A 83 -46.76 -42.58 7.10
N PRO A 84 -46.38 -43.04 5.88
CA PRO A 84 -44.98 -43.33 5.54
C PRO A 84 -44.04 -42.11 5.62
N PHE A 85 -44.59 -40.90 5.61
CA PHE A 85 -43.88 -39.62 5.75
C PHE A 85 -43.89 -39.09 7.19
N GLY A 86 -44.46 -39.84 8.14
CA GLY A 86 -44.48 -39.48 9.57
C GLY A 86 -45.68 -38.65 10.02
N TYR A 87 -46.75 -38.56 9.22
CA TYR A 87 -47.98 -37.87 9.60
C TYR A 87 -48.98 -38.85 10.21
N ASP A 88 -49.17 -38.76 11.53
CA ASP A 88 -50.15 -39.56 12.29
C ASP A 88 -51.51 -38.87 12.46
N GLU A 89 -51.54 -37.55 12.32
CA GLU A 89 -52.74 -36.70 12.33
C GLU A 89 -52.58 -35.56 11.29
N LEU A 90 -53.69 -34.97 10.86
CA LEU A 90 -53.73 -33.80 9.96
C LEU A 90 -54.61 -32.73 10.59
N ASP A 91 -54.13 -31.49 10.64
CA ASP A 91 -54.96 -30.38 11.08
C ASP A 91 -55.86 -29.83 9.95
N GLU A 92 -56.71 -28.85 10.26
CA GLU A 92 -57.65 -28.28 9.29
C GLU A 92 -56.91 -27.57 8.14
N ARG A 93 -55.77 -26.94 8.43
CA ARG A 93 -54.95 -26.21 7.45
C ARG A 93 -54.26 -27.18 6.48
N ASP A 94 -53.72 -28.28 6.99
CA ASP A 94 -53.12 -29.34 6.20
C ASP A 94 -54.14 -29.96 5.22
N LEU A 95 -55.35 -30.22 5.71
CA LEU A 95 -56.44 -30.76 4.89
C LEU A 95 -56.90 -29.76 3.83
N GLU A 96 -57.00 -28.48 4.18
CA GLU A 96 -57.32 -27.43 3.22
C GLU A 96 -56.25 -27.33 2.14
N ALA A 97 -54.97 -27.31 2.50
CA ALA A 97 -53.89 -27.14 1.53
C ALA A 97 -53.78 -28.34 0.57
N LEU A 98 -53.91 -29.58 1.07
CA LEU A 98 -54.00 -30.78 0.23
C LEU A 98 -55.18 -30.74 -0.74
N ARG A 99 -56.33 -30.19 -0.31
CA ARG A 99 -57.53 -30.07 -1.15
C ARG A 99 -57.39 -28.98 -2.20
N VAL A 100 -56.93 -27.79 -1.81
CA VAL A 100 -56.78 -26.62 -2.69
C VAL A 100 -55.81 -26.91 -3.82
N HIS A 101 -54.72 -27.62 -3.54
CA HIS A 101 -53.69 -27.97 -4.53
C HIS A 101 -53.93 -29.31 -5.22
N GLU A 102 -55.14 -29.85 -5.10
CA GLU A 102 -55.58 -31.07 -5.77
C GLU A 102 -54.71 -32.32 -5.48
N ILE A 103 -54.18 -32.44 -4.26
CA ILE A 103 -53.26 -33.52 -3.88
C ILE A 103 -54.04 -34.80 -3.49
N SER A 104 -53.83 -35.87 -4.26
CA SER A 104 -54.51 -37.16 -4.03
C SER A 104 -53.68 -38.14 -3.18
N PRO A 105 -54.32 -39.07 -2.43
CA PRO A 105 -53.62 -40.18 -1.76
C PRO A 105 -52.76 -41.01 -2.72
N GLU A 106 -53.20 -41.14 -3.97
CA GLU A 106 -52.46 -41.85 -5.02
C GLU A 106 -51.18 -41.11 -5.40
N TYR A 107 -51.24 -39.79 -5.59
CA TYR A 107 -50.07 -38.95 -5.82
C TYR A 107 -49.06 -39.07 -4.68
N ILE A 108 -49.51 -38.99 -3.42
CA ILE A 108 -48.64 -39.14 -2.23
C ILE A 108 -47.93 -40.50 -2.22
N ARG A 109 -48.65 -41.60 -2.49
CA ARG A 109 -48.06 -42.95 -2.57
C ARG A 109 -47.04 -43.06 -3.70
N GLN A 110 -47.37 -42.53 -4.89
CA GLN A 110 -46.47 -42.56 -6.04
C GLN A 110 -45.20 -41.75 -5.82
N MET A 111 -45.26 -40.64 -5.07
CA MET A 111 -44.07 -39.89 -4.66
C MET A 111 -43.17 -40.69 -3.70
N ALA A 112 -43.77 -41.45 -2.77
CA ALA A 112 -43.05 -42.35 -1.88
C ALA A 112 -42.37 -43.50 -2.63
N GLU A 113 -43.05 -44.06 -3.65
CA GLU A 113 -42.53 -45.09 -4.56
C GLU A 113 -41.42 -44.56 -5.46
N ALA A 114 -41.53 -43.31 -5.91
CA ALA A 114 -40.48 -42.62 -6.64
C ALA A 114 -39.23 -42.33 -5.77
N GLY A 115 -39.32 -42.55 -4.45
CA GLY A 115 -38.20 -42.53 -3.52
C GLY A 115 -38.02 -41.20 -2.77
N LEU A 116 -38.99 -40.30 -2.85
CA LEU A 116 -39.08 -39.14 -1.97
C LEU A 116 -39.89 -39.54 -0.74
N ARG A 117 -39.21 -39.84 0.37
CA ARG A 117 -39.84 -40.32 1.62
C ARG A 117 -39.75 -39.34 2.78
N ASP A 118 -39.14 -38.19 2.53
CA ASP A 118 -38.96 -37.10 3.48
C ASP A 118 -39.54 -35.83 2.84
N LEU A 119 -40.87 -35.77 2.81
CA LEU A 119 -41.63 -34.67 2.23
C LEU A 119 -42.56 -34.11 3.30
N ARG A 120 -42.62 -32.77 3.39
CA ARG A 120 -43.64 -32.09 4.17
C ARG A 120 -44.89 -31.87 3.34
N ILE A 121 -46.02 -31.63 3.99
CA ILE A 121 -47.29 -31.31 3.33
C ILE A 121 -47.09 -30.13 2.34
N ARG A 122 -46.39 -29.09 2.77
CA ARG A 122 -45.97 -27.96 1.92
C ARG A 122 -45.15 -28.38 0.69
N ASP A 123 -44.30 -29.38 0.80
CA ASP A 123 -43.47 -29.82 -0.33
C ASP A 123 -44.35 -30.51 -1.42
N PHE A 124 -45.44 -31.20 -1.04
CA PHE A 124 -46.41 -31.73 -1.99
C PHE A 124 -47.21 -30.61 -2.69
N GLU A 125 -47.58 -29.56 -1.96
CA GLU A 125 -48.24 -28.37 -2.52
C GLU A 125 -47.35 -27.69 -3.55
N GLU A 126 -46.11 -27.38 -3.19
CA GLU A 126 -45.15 -26.74 -4.09
C GLU A 126 -44.86 -27.61 -5.32
N PHE A 127 -44.77 -28.93 -5.16
CA PHE A 127 -44.66 -29.84 -6.28
C PHE A 127 -45.87 -29.80 -7.20
N ALA A 128 -47.10 -29.79 -6.67
CA ALA A 128 -48.30 -29.66 -7.47
C ALA A 128 -48.35 -28.33 -8.24
N ILE A 129 -48.02 -27.21 -7.57
CA ILE A 129 -47.97 -25.87 -8.16
C ILE A 129 -46.97 -25.80 -9.33
N HIS A 130 -45.78 -26.39 -9.16
CA HIS A 130 -44.72 -26.38 -10.17
C HIS A 130 -44.77 -27.56 -11.16
N GLY A 131 -45.83 -28.37 -11.11
CA GLY A 131 -46.06 -29.46 -12.07
C GLY A 131 -45.08 -30.64 -11.94
N VAL A 132 -44.59 -30.91 -10.73
CA VAL A 132 -43.73 -32.06 -10.43
C VAL A 132 -44.61 -33.31 -10.27
N ASP A 133 -44.51 -34.24 -11.21
CA ASP A 133 -45.21 -35.54 -11.16
C ASP A 133 -44.26 -36.72 -10.81
N PRO A 134 -44.79 -37.88 -10.39
CA PRO A 134 -43.96 -39.04 -10.03
C PRO A 134 -43.08 -39.52 -11.19
N GLU A 135 -43.54 -39.42 -12.44
CA GLU A 135 -42.74 -39.75 -13.62
C GLU A 135 -41.52 -38.83 -13.78
N TYR A 136 -41.68 -37.52 -13.55
CA TYR A 136 -40.61 -36.53 -13.55
C TYR A 136 -39.60 -36.79 -12.43
N VAL A 137 -40.07 -37.05 -11.20
CA VAL A 137 -39.23 -37.43 -10.06
C VAL A 137 -38.40 -38.68 -10.38
N ALA A 138 -39.06 -39.73 -10.89
CA ALA A 138 -38.40 -40.98 -11.27
C ALA A 138 -37.37 -40.76 -12.39
N ALA A 139 -37.68 -39.92 -13.39
CA ALA A 139 -36.76 -39.58 -14.47
C ALA A 139 -35.53 -38.81 -13.95
N MET A 140 -35.71 -37.81 -13.08
CA MET A 140 -34.60 -37.05 -12.50
C MET A 140 -33.71 -37.91 -11.61
N ARG A 141 -34.29 -38.82 -10.82
CA ARG A 141 -33.54 -39.73 -9.94
C ARG A 141 -32.69 -40.75 -10.69
N ARG A 142 -33.00 -41.07 -11.95
CA ARG A 142 -32.12 -41.87 -12.81
C ARG A 142 -30.80 -41.17 -13.12
N HIS A 143 -30.82 -39.84 -13.21
CA HIS A 143 -29.64 -39.02 -13.44
C HIS A 143 -28.97 -38.59 -12.13
N PHE A 144 -29.76 -38.34 -11.09
CA PHE A 144 -29.31 -37.87 -9.79
C PHE A 144 -29.90 -38.74 -8.67
N PRO A 145 -29.27 -39.90 -8.35
CA PRO A 145 -29.84 -40.87 -7.41
C PRO A 145 -30.14 -40.33 -6.00
N THR A 146 -29.41 -39.30 -5.59
CA THR A 146 -29.52 -38.65 -4.27
C THR A 146 -30.06 -37.22 -4.36
N ILE A 147 -30.77 -36.85 -5.44
CA ILE A 147 -31.37 -35.52 -5.57
C ILE A 147 -32.39 -35.27 -4.45
N SER A 148 -32.32 -34.10 -3.83
CA SER A 148 -33.22 -33.72 -2.75
C SER A 148 -34.59 -33.29 -3.29
N ALA A 149 -35.63 -33.37 -2.45
CA ALA A 149 -36.95 -32.84 -2.80
C ALA A 149 -36.90 -31.35 -3.18
N ARG A 150 -36.08 -30.58 -2.44
CA ARG A 150 -35.77 -29.18 -2.76
C ARG A 150 -35.23 -29.04 -4.17
N ASP A 151 -34.17 -29.77 -4.53
CA ASP A 151 -33.55 -29.63 -5.86
C ASP A 151 -34.50 -30.04 -7.00
N ILE A 152 -35.36 -31.05 -6.79
CA ILE A 152 -36.42 -31.41 -7.75
C ILE A 152 -37.40 -30.26 -7.97
N ARG A 153 -37.83 -29.60 -6.88
CA ARG A 153 -38.70 -28.43 -6.98
C ARG A 153 -38.02 -27.31 -7.75
N GLU A 154 -36.78 -26.97 -7.37
CA GLU A 154 -36.02 -25.91 -8.02
C GLU A 154 -35.79 -26.20 -9.52
N PHE A 155 -35.56 -27.47 -9.89
CA PHE A 155 -35.48 -27.87 -11.30
C PHE A 155 -36.76 -27.56 -12.05
N ALA A 156 -37.92 -27.89 -11.47
CA ALA A 156 -39.21 -27.62 -12.09
C ALA A 156 -39.48 -26.11 -12.22
N ILE A 157 -39.17 -25.33 -11.18
CA ILE A 157 -39.27 -23.85 -11.18
C ILE A 157 -38.46 -23.26 -12.34
N HIS A 158 -37.21 -23.69 -12.50
CA HIS A 158 -36.31 -23.21 -13.56
C HIS A 158 -36.45 -23.96 -14.88
N GLY A 159 -37.50 -24.77 -15.04
CA GLY A 159 -37.83 -25.43 -16.31
C GLY A 159 -36.87 -26.54 -16.75
N VAL A 160 -36.04 -27.06 -15.85
CA VAL A 160 -35.13 -28.18 -16.09
C VAL A 160 -35.94 -29.47 -16.26
N ASP A 161 -35.90 -30.06 -17.45
CA ASP A 161 -36.52 -31.35 -17.76
C ASP A 161 -35.48 -32.45 -18.02
N PRO A 162 -35.87 -33.74 -18.05
CA PRO A 162 -34.90 -34.82 -18.25
C PRO A 162 -34.13 -34.73 -19.57
N GLU A 163 -34.73 -34.15 -20.61
CA GLU A 163 -34.07 -33.94 -21.90
C GLU A 163 -32.96 -32.89 -21.77
N TYR A 164 -33.23 -31.77 -21.08
CA TYR A 164 -32.24 -30.77 -20.73
C TYR A 164 -31.04 -31.38 -19.99
N VAL A 165 -31.30 -32.16 -18.92
CA VAL A 165 -30.27 -32.85 -18.14
C VAL A 165 -29.40 -33.74 -19.02
N VAL A 166 -30.02 -34.56 -19.88
CA VAL A 166 -29.30 -35.45 -20.79
C VAL A 166 -28.41 -34.65 -21.74
N ARG A 167 -28.96 -33.62 -22.42
CA ARG A 167 -28.20 -32.84 -23.41
C ARG A 167 -27.04 -32.05 -22.79
N ILE A 168 -27.18 -31.55 -21.57
CA ILE A 168 -26.07 -30.90 -20.85
C ILE A 168 -25.00 -31.93 -20.47
N ARG A 169 -25.40 -33.09 -19.91
CA ARG A 169 -24.46 -34.12 -19.45
C ARG A 169 -23.78 -34.91 -20.57
N GLU A 170 -24.33 -34.91 -21.80
CA GLU A 170 -23.62 -35.36 -23.00
C GLU A 170 -22.27 -34.64 -23.17
N HIS A 171 -22.21 -33.37 -22.77
CA HIS A 171 -21.01 -32.55 -22.88
C HIS A 171 -20.23 -32.40 -21.58
N TYR A 172 -20.90 -32.47 -20.43
CA TYR A 172 -20.32 -32.35 -19.10
C TYR A 172 -20.91 -33.43 -18.15
N PRO A 173 -20.44 -34.68 -18.24
CA PRO A 173 -21.07 -35.82 -17.55
C PRO A 173 -20.97 -35.76 -16.03
N ALA A 174 -20.00 -35.02 -15.51
CA ALA A 174 -19.70 -34.90 -14.08
C ALA A 174 -20.54 -33.84 -13.36
N LEU A 175 -21.36 -33.04 -14.05
CA LEU A 175 -22.14 -31.99 -13.40
C LEU A 175 -23.14 -32.57 -12.40
N ASP A 176 -23.16 -31.97 -11.22
CA ASP A 176 -24.13 -32.28 -10.18
C ASP A 176 -25.48 -31.58 -10.42
N ALA A 177 -26.47 -31.88 -9.59
CA ALA A 177 -27.80 -31.31 -9.74
C ALA A 177 -27.78 -29.77 -9.59
N ARG A 178 -27.00 -29.25 -8.63
CA ARG A 178 -26.89 -27.82 -8.38
C ARG A 178 -26.29 -27.10 -9.60
N GLU A 179 -25.22 -27.63 -10.18
CA GLU A 179 -24.57 -27.04 -11.35
C GLU A 179 -25.50 -27.02 -12.58
N ILE A 180 -26.31 -28.06 -12.80
CA ILE A 180 -27.31 -28.06 -13.88
C ILE A 180 -28.41 -27.02 -13.63
N ARG A 181 -28.87 -26.87 -12.38
CA ARG A 181 -29.83 -25.82 -12.03
C ARG A 181 -29.25 -24.43 -12.30
N GLU A 182 -28.01 -24.19 -11.90
CA GLU A 182 -27.34 -22.90 -12.15
C GLU A 182 -27.29 -22.56 -13.63
N PHE A 183 -27.07 -23.55 -14.51
CA PHE A 183 -27.15 -23.32 -15.95
C PHE A 183 -28.55 -22.84 -16.38
N ALA A 184 -29.61 -23.48 -15.88
CA ALA A 184 -30.97 -23.08 -16.21
C ALA A 184 -31.36 -21.72 -15.63
N ILE A 185 -30.91 -21.39 -14.42
CA ILE A 185 -31.10 -20.06 -13.80
C ILE A 185 -30.54 -18.96 -14.71
N HIS A 186 -29.37 -19.19 -15.30
CA HIS A 186 -28.71 -18.23 -16.20
C HIS A 186 -29.11 -18.42 -17.67
N GLY A 187 -30.25 -19.06 -17.96
CA GLY A 187 -30.81 -19.16 -19.31
C GLY A 187 -29.94 -19.95 -20.30
N ILE A 188 -29.07 -20.84 -19.82
CA ILE A 188 -28.11 -21.56 -20.66
C ILE A 188 -28.81 -22.70 -21.38
N GLU A 189 -29.05 -22.53 -22.67
CA GLU A 189 -29.67 -23.53 -23.53
C GLU A 189 -28.66 -24.60 -24.00
N PRO A 190 -29.06 -25.88 -24.17
CA PRO A 190 -28.14 -26.92 -24.64
C PRO A 190 -27.57 -26.63 -26.04
N SER A 191 -28.31 -25.93 -26.91
CA SER A 191 -27.78 -25.48 -28.21
C SER A 191 -26.66 -24.44 -28.08
N TYR A 192 -26.73 -23.59 -27.05
CA TYR A 192 -25.70 -22.61 -26.75
C TYR A 192 -24.43 -23.31 -26.24
N VAL A 193 -24.57 -24.32 -25.36
CA VAL A 193 -23.45 -25.19 -24.94
C VAL A 193 -22.76 -25.86 -26.12
N VAL A 194 -23.53 -26.46 -27.04
CA VAL A 194 -23.00 -27.09 -28.26
C VAL A 194 -22.22 -26.07 -29.10
N ALA A 195 -22.80 -24.89 -29.33
CA ALA A 195 -22.18 -23.84 -30.13
C ALA A 195 -20.88 -23.31 -29.49
N LEU A 196 -20.86 -23.12 -28.17
CA LEU A 196 -19.65 -22.73 -27.45
C LEU A 196 -18.57 -23.80 -27.53
N LYS A 197 -18.89 -25.09 -27.36
CA LYS A 197 -17.89 -26.17 -27.46
C LYS A 197 -17.34 -26.35 -28.87
N GLN A 198 -18.10 -26.02 -29.91
CA GLN A 198 -17.58 -25.99 -31.27
C GLN A 198 -16.55 -24.88 -31.47
N GLN A 199 -16.75 -23.73 -30.82
CA GLN A 199 -15.87 -22.58 -30.92
C GLN A 199 -14.69 -22.62 -29.94
N PHE A 200 -14.88 -23.26 -28.78
CA PHE A 200 -13.93 -23.39 -27.68
C PHE A 200 -13.92 -24.86 -27.19
N PRO A 201 -13.18 -25.76 -27.88
CA PRO A 201 -13.25 -27.21 -27.63
C PRO A 201 -12.95 -27.66 -26.19
N HIS A 202 -12.17 -26.87 -25.45
CA HIS A 202 -11.73 -27.16 -24.09
C HIS A 202 -12.41 -26.29 -23.01
N MET A 203 -13.51 -25.61 -23.36
CA MET A 203 -14.22 -24.72 -22.42
C MET A 203 -14.80 -25.50 -21.23
N SER A 204 -14.60 -24.97 -20.02
CA SER A 204 -15.13 -25.58 -18.81
C SER A 204 -16.61 -25.26 -18.63
N ALA A 205 -17.34 -26.11 -17.89
CA ALA A 205 -18.73 -25.82 -17.53
C ALA A 205 -18.86 -24.53 -16.72
N ARG A 206 -17.85 -24.24 -15.87
CA ARG A 206 -17.74 -22.98 -15.15
C ARG A 206 -17.73 -21.81 -16.14
N ASP A 207 -16.85 -21.82 -17.13
CA ASP A 207 -16.77 -20.70 -18.10
C ASP A 207 -18.07 -20.51 -18.88
N ILE A 208 -18.78 -21.60 -19.23
CA ILE A 208 -20.09 -21.50 -19.88
C ILE A 208 -21.10 -20.79 -18.96
N ARG A 209 -21.10 -21.13 -17.67
CA ARG A 209 -21.94 -20.46 -16.68
C ARG A 209 -21.60 -18.99 -16.56
N GLU A 210 -20.31 -18.64 -16.46
CA GLU A 210 -19.87 -17.24 -16.41
C GLU A 210 -20.27 -16.46 -17.68
N PHE A 211 -20.27 -17.09 -18.85
CA PHE A 211 -20.78 -16.46 -20.07
C PHE A 211 -22.28 -16.16 -19.97
N GLY A 212 -23.08 -17.09 -19.43
CA GLY A 212 -24.51 -16.86 -19.20
C GLY A 212 -24.77 -15.77 -18.16
N ILE A 213 -23.97 -15.71 -17.08
CA ILE A 213 -24.07 -14.67 -16.05
C ILE A 213 -23.82 -13.26 -16.60
N HIS A 214 -22.93 -13.14 -17.59
CA HIS A 214 -22.54 -11.86 -18.18
C HIS A 214 -23.17 -11.61 -19.56
N ASP A 215 -24.27 -12.29 -19.87
CA ASP A 215 -25.03 -12.14 -21.12
C ASP A 215 -24.18 -12.25 -22.40
N ILE A 216 -23.12 -13.05 -22.36
CA ILE A 216 -22.19 -13.21 -23.48
C ILE A 216 -22.79 -14.16 -24.50
N ASP A 217 -23.40 -13.65 -25.56
CA ASP A 217 -23.99 -14.48 -26.61
C ASP A 217 -23.02 -14.78 -27.79
N LEU A 218 -23.49 -15.57 -28.75
CA LEU A 218 -22.70 -15.93 -29.93
C LEU A 218 -22.47 -14.74 -30.88
N ASP A 219 -23.36 -13.75 -30.88
CA ASP A 219 -23.25 -12.56 -31.72
C ASP A 219 -22.19 -11.61 -31.15
N TYR A 220 -22.13 -11.43 -29.82
CA TYR A 220 -21.05 -10.76 -29.11
C TYR A 220 -19.70 -11.40 -29.43
N ILE A 221 -19.57 -12.72 -29.25
CA ILE A 221 -18.32 -13.45 -29.56
C ILE A 221 -17.90 -13.22 -31.02
N LYS A 222 -18.85 -13.27 -31.95
CA LYS A 222 -18.61 -13.05 -33.38
C LYS A 222 -18.19 -11.62 -33.68
N ALA A 223 -18.80 -10.63 -33.02
CA ALA A 223 -18.45 -9.22 -33.17
C ALA A 223 -17.03 -8.96 -32.64
N MET A 224 -16.71 -9.46 -31.45
CA MET A 224 -15.39 -9.33 -30.85
C MET A 224 -14.27 -9.94 -31.70
N ARG A 225 -14.55 -11.07 -32.37
CA ARG A 225 -13.61 -11.71 -33.32
C ARG A 225 -13.28 -10.87 -34.56
N GLN A 226 -14.11 -9.89 -34.91
CA GLN A 226 -13.77 -8.96 -35.99
C GLN A 226 -12.60 -8.05 -35.60
N PHE A 227 -12.47 -7.75 -34.31
CA PHE A 227 -11.37 -6.96 -33.75
C PHE A 227 -10.19 -7.83 -33.30
N PHE A 228 -10.49 -9.00 -32.72
CA PHE A 228 -9.53 -9.93 -32.15
C PHE A 228 -9.76 -11.35 -32.69
N PRO A 229 -9.18 -11.71 -33.86
CA PRO A 229 -9.45 -12.99 -34.51
C PRO A 229 -9.18 -14.23 -33.63
N GLU A 230 -8.13 -14.16 -32.80
CA GLU A 230 -7.67 -15.24 -31.93
C GLU A 230 -8.04 -15.01 -30.44
N ILE A 231 -9.14 -14.30 -30.17
CA ILE A 231 -9.57 -14.01 -28.79
C ILE A 231 -9.93 -15.28 -28.02
N SER A 232 -9.40 -15.42 -26.81
CA SER A 232 -9.67 -16.59 -25.96
C SER A 232 -11.03 -16.46 -25.26
N ALA A 233 -11.62 -17.60 -24.87
CA ALA A 233 -12.84 -17.60 -24.06
C ALA A 233 -12.66 -16.83 -22.74
N ARG A 234 -11.45 -16.88 -22.16
CA ARG A 234 -11.10 -16.13 -20.97
C ARG A 234 -11.17 -14.63 -21.23
N ASP A 235 -10.61 -14.14 -22.32
CA ASP A 235 -10.59 -12.71 -22.62
C ASP A 235 -12.00 -12.20 -22.95
N ILE A 236 -12.81 -12.97 -23.69
CA ILE A 236 -14.22 -12.66 -23.92
C ILE A 236 -14.96 -12.50 -22.59
N ARG A 237 -14.79 -13.46 -21.67
CA ARG A 237 -15.40 -13.41 -20.34
C ARG A 237 -15.00 -12.16 -19.58
N GLU A 238 -13.70 -11.86 -19.55
CA GLU A 238 -13.17 -10.69 -18.83
C GLU A 238 -13.71 -9.38 -19.44
N LEU A 239 -13.84 -9.28 -20.76
CA LEU A 239 -14.43 -8.11 -21.41
C LEU A 239 -15.93 -7.97 -21.14
N GLY A 240 -16.71 -9.05 -21.27
CA GLY A 240 -18.15 -9.05 -20.98
C GLY A 240 -18.44 -8.73 -19.52
N GLN A 241 -17.65 -9.27 -18.58
CA GLN A 241 -17.74 -8.97 -17.16
C GLN A 241 -17.57 -7.47 -16.85
N HIS A 242 -16.83 -6.74 -17.68
CA HIS A 242 -16.61 -5.29 -17.56
C HIS A 242 -17.48 -4.47 -18.52
N GLY A 243 -18.53 -5.06 -19.11
CA GLY A 243 -19.48 -4.36 -19.98
C GLY A 243 -18.84 -3.81 -21.26
N VAL A 244 -17.77 -4.42 -21.75
CA VAL A 244 -17.08 -3.94 -22.95
C VAL A 244 -17.85 -4.35 -24.20
N GLU A 245 -18.55 -3.38 -24.80
CA GLU A 245 -19.31 -3.59 -26.04
C GLU A 245 -18.42 -3.55 -27.31
N PRO A 246 -18.79 -4.27 -28.39
CA PRO A 246 -18.06 -4.22 -29.67
C PRO A 246 -17.94 -2.80 -30.25
N GLU A 247 -18.95 -1.96 -30.08
CA GLU A 247 -18.94 -0.55 -30.51
C GLU A 247 -17.87 0.26 -29.77
N TYR A 248 -17.72 0.01 -28.47
CA TYR A 248 -16.69 0.62 -27.64
C TYR A 248 -15.29 0.24 -28.15
N VAL A 249 -15.05 -1.05 -28.38
CA VAL A 249 -13.79 -1.55 -28.97
C VAL A 249 -13.50 -0.88 -30.31
N GLY A 250 -14.52 -0.80 -31.18
CA GLY A 250 -14.40 -0.14 -32.48
C GLY A 250 -13.98 1.32 -32.36
N ALA A 251 -14.62 2.08 -31.46
CA ALA A 251 -14.33 3.49 -31.25
C ALA A 251 -12.89 3.71 -30.72
N ILE A 252 -12.44 2.90 -29.76
CA ILE A 252 -11.07 2.99 -29.24
C ILE A 252 -10.03 2.63 -30.32
N ARG A 253 -10.28 1.58 -31.11
CA ARG A 253 -9.36 1.12 -32.16
C ARG A 253 -9.21 2.10 -33.33
N GLN A 254 -10.16 3.02 -33.55
CA GLN A 254 -10.00 4.10 -34.52
C GLN A 254 -8.81 5.01 -34.17
N HIS A 255 -8.55 5.22 -32.88
CA HIS A 255 -7.45 6.05 -32.38
C HIS A 255 -6.20 5.24 -32.00
N PHE A 256 -6.39 3.96 -31.67
CA PHE A 256 -5.32 3.04 -31.34
C PHE A 256 -5.44 1.72 -32.12
N PRO A 257 -5.02 1.68 -33.39
CA PRO A 257 -5.23 0.51 -34.25
C PRO A 257 -4.57 -0.79 -33.75
N THR A 258 -3.52 -0.67 -32.95
CA THR A 258 -2.74 -1.78 -32.40
C THR A 258 -2.93 -1.94 -30.89
N ILE A 259 -3.95 -1.32 -30.29
CA ILE A 259 -4.22 -1.45 -28.85
C ILE A 259 -4.47 -2.91 -28.50
N ASP A 260 -3.91 -3.32 -27.37
CA ASP A 260 -4.11 -4.67 -26.87
C ASP A 260 -5.44 -4.79 -26.11
N ILE A 261 -5.90 -6.03 -25.97
CA ILE A 261 -7.17 -6.35 -25.32
C ILE A 261 -7.21 -5.96 -23.84
N ARG A 262 -6.04 -5.99 -23.16
CA ARG A 262 -5.92 -5.64 -21.74
C ARG A 262 -6.04 -4.14 -21.57
N GLU A 263 -5.43 -3.33 -22.44
CA GLU A 263 -5.56 -1.88 -22.42
C GLU A 263 -7.03 -1.43 -22.64
N ILE A 264 -7.77 -2.08 -23.55
CA ILE A 264 -9.21 -1.81 -23.72
C ILE A 264 -9.99 -2.15 -22.45
N ARG A 265 -9.73 -3.32 -21.87
CA ARG A 265 -10.38 -3.73 -20.62
C ARG A 265 -10.07 -2.74 -19.49
N ASP A 266 -8.80 -2.33 -19.37
CA ASP A 266 -8.37 -1.38 -18.36
C ASP A 266 -9.04 -0.02 -18.57
N PHE A 267 -9.22 0.43 -19.82
CA PHE A 267 -10.00 1.64 -20.10
C PHE A 267 -11.44 1.53 -19.59
N ALA A 268 -12.11 0.40 -19.85
CA ALA A 268 -13.48 0.19 -19.39
C ALA A 268 -13.59 0.13 -17.86
N ILE A 269 -12.66 -0.57 -17.20
CA ILE A 269 -12.59 -0.63 -15.72
C ILE A 269 -12.46 0.77 -15.11
N HIS A 270 -11.72 1.67 -15.77
CA HIS A 270 -11.52 3.05 -15.31
C HIS A 270 -12.53 4.05 -15.89
N GLY A 271 -13.62 3.58 -16.53
CA GLY A 271 -14.68 4.44 -17.05
C GLY A 271 -14.23 5.39 -18.17
N ILE A 272 -13.19 5.02 -18.93
CA ILE A 272 -12.64 5.87 -19.99
C ILE A 272 -13.56 5.81 -21.21
N GLU A 273 -14.29 6.90 -21.46
CA GLU A 273 -15.19 7.00 -22.61
C GLU A 273 -14.43 7.27 -23.93
N PRO A 274 -14.94 6.79 -25.09
CA PRO A 274 -14.34 7.12 -26.39
C PRO A 274 -14.32 8.63 -26.69
N SER A 275 -15.32 9.37 -26.22
CA SER A 275 -15.41 10.84 -26.30
C SER A 275 -14.20 11.51 -25.64
N TYR A 276 -13.80 11.03 -24.47
CA TYR A 276 -12.64 11.50 -23.71
C TYR A 276 -11.33 11.19 -24.44
N VAL A 277 -11.20 9.98 -25.00
CA VAL A 277 -10.04 9.61 -25.84
C VAL A 277 -9.88 10.56 -27.03
N VAL A 278 -10.98 10.84 -27.74
CA VAL A 278 -11.01 11.78 -28.87
C VAL A 278 -10.56 13.16 -28.41
N ALA A 279 -11.12 13.66 -27.31
CA ALA A 279 -10.83 14.99 -26.79
C ALA A 279 -9.35 15.15 -26.41
N LEU A 280 -8.75 14.15 -25.75
CA LEU A 280 -7.32 14.16 -25.44
C LEU A 280 -6.44 14.03 -26.68
N LYS A 281 -6.79 13.18 -27.65
CA LYS A 281 -6.05 13.02 -28.90
C LYS A 281 -6.04 14.29 -29.76
N GLN A 282 -7.08 15.12 -29.68
CA GLN A 282 -7.07 16.44 -30.33
C GLN A 282 -6.05 17.40 -29.71
N GLN A 283 -5.87 17.33 -28.39
CA GLN A 283 -4.89 18.15 -27.66
C GLN A 283 -3.46 17.59 -27.75
N PHE A 284 -3.35 16.27 -27.80
CA PHE A 284 -2.09 15.51 -27.79
C PHE A 284 -2.15 14.35 -28.81
N PRO A 285 -1.89 14.61 -30.10
CA PRO A 285 -2.05 13.62 -31.18
C PRO A 285 -1.27 12.31 -30.95
N HIS A 286 -0.10 12.42 -30.33
CA HIS A 286 0.81 11.29 -30.08
C HIS A 286 0.67 10.66 -28.68
N MET A 287 -0.34 11.05 -27.89
CA MET A 287 -0.55 10.50 -26.55
C MET A 287 -0.77 8.98 -26.59
N SER A 288 -0.14 8.26 -25.67
CA SER A 288 -0.28 6.79 -25.59
C SER A 288 -1.61 6.40 -24.92
N ALA A 289 -2.08 5.17 -25.16
CA ALA A 289 -3.27 4.65 -24.48
C ALA A 289 -3.06 4.63 -22.96
N ARG A 290 -1.88 4.17 -22.52
CA ARG A 290 -1.44 4.25 -21.13
C ARG A 290 -1.60 5.66 -20.56
N ASP A 291 -1.04 6.70 -21.19
CA ASP A 291 -1.13 8.06 -20.65
C ASP A 291 -2.57 8.56 -20.56
N ILE A 292 -3.44 8.22 -21.53
CA ILE A 292 -4.87 8.57 -21.48
C ILE A 292 -5.54 7.93 -20.26
N ARG A 293 -5.26 6.65 -19.99
CA ARG A 293 -5.77 5.96 -18.80
C ARG A 293 -5.26 6.62 -17.53
N GLU A 294 -3.96 6.95 -17.45
CA GLU A 294 -3.40 7.66 -16.28
C GLU A 294 -4.10 9.01 -16.08
N PHE A 295 -4.38 9.76 -17.16
CA PHE A 295 -5.11 11.02 -17.05
C PHE A 295 -6.52 10.82 -16.50
N GLY A 296 -7.26 9.82 -16.99
CA GLY A 296 -8.62 9.55 -16.52
C GLY A 296 -8.65 9.07 -15.06
N ILE A 297 -7.70 8.22 -14.64
CA ILE A 297 -7.58 7.77 -13.24
C ILE A 297 -7.37 8.98 -12.30
N HIS A 298 -6.65 10.00 -12.75
CA HIS A 298 -6.38 11.21 -11.97
C HIS A 298 -7.35 12.36 -12.24
N GLY A 299 -8.50 12.10 -12.89
CA GLY A 299 -9.54 13.10 -13.12
C GLY A 299 -9.12 14.26 -14.05
N ILE A 300 -8.08 14.06 -14.86
CA ILE A 300 -7.52 15.12 -15.70
C ILE A 300 -8.38 15.26 -16.96
N ASP A 301 -9.16 16.33 -17.06
CA ASP A 301 -9.98 16.61 -18.24
C ASP A 301 -9.39 17.72 -19.15
N VAL A 302 -10.06 17.97 -20.28
CA VAL A 302 -9.62 18.98 -21.25
C VAL A 302 -9.75 20.41 -20.71
N GLU A 303 -10.69 20.67 -19.80
CA GLU A 303 -10.86 22.00 -19.20
C GLU A 303 -9.73 22.30 -18.21
N TYR A 304 -9.35 21.32 -17.40
CA TYR A 304 -8.16 21.35 -16.55
C TYR A 304 -6.89 21.61 -17.37
N ILE A 305 -6.68 20.88 -18.47
CA ILE A 305 -5.54 21.12 -19.38
C ILE A 305 -5.55 22.54 -19.94
N LYS A 306 -6.71 23.05 -20.38
CA LYS A 306 -6.84 24.42 -20.88
C LYS A 306 -6.54 25.46 -19.82
N ALA A 307 -7.02 25.25 -18.58
CA ALA A 307 -6.77 26.15 -17.46
C ALA A 307 -5.27 26.22 -17.15
N LEU A 308 -4.58 25.07 -17.05
CA LEU A 308 -3.13 25.04 -16.85
C LEU A 308 -2.35 25.75 -17.96
N ARG A 309 -2.78 25.61 -19.23
CA ARG A 309 -2.13 26.28 -20.37
C ARG A 309 -2.24 27.81 -20.36
N GLN A 310 -3.18 28.38 -19.62
CA GLN A 310 -3.22 29.84 -19.43
C GLN A 310 -1.99 30.34 -18.64
N PHE A 311 -1.47 29.50 -17.75
CA PHE A 311 -0.29 29.80 -16.93
C PHE A 311 1.00 29.23 -17.51
N PHE A 312 0.91 28.07 -18.14
CA PHE A 312 2.02 27.31 -18.70
C PHE A 312 1.71 26.87 -20.14
N PRO A 313 1.90 27.76 -21.14
CA PRO A 313 1.52 27.46 -22.53
C PRO A 313 2.16 26.18 -23.09
N GLU A 314 3.40 25.90 -22.69
CA GLU A 314 4.20 24.75 -23.13
C GLU A 314 4.26 23.62 -22.08
N ILE A 315 3.26 23.51 -21.19
CA ILE A 315 3.24 22.47 -20.16
C ILE A 315 3.24 21.07 -20.78
N SER A 316 4.13 20.20 -20.28
CA SER A 316 4.26 18.85 -20.80
C SER A 316 3.14 17.93 -20.29
N THR A 317 2.82 16.87 -21.02
CA THR A 317 1.87 15.84 -20.54
C THR A 317 2.34 15.17 -19.25
N ARG A 318 3.66 15.12 -19.03
CA ARG A 318 4.25 14.66 -17.77
C ARG A 318 3.87 15.57 -16.61
N ASP A 319 4.05 16.88 -16.77
CA ASP A 319 3.75 17.85 -15.70
C ASP A 319 2.24 17.90 -15.41
N ILE A 320 1.40 17.87 -16.45
CA ILE A 320 -0.07 17.80 -16.27
C ILE A 320 -0.46 16.55 -15.46
N ARG A 321 0.10 15.39 -15.80
CA ARG A 321 -0.15 14.14 -15.07
C ARG A 321 0.29 14.26 -13.62
N GLU A 322 1.49 14.76 -13.38
CA GLU A 322 2.02 14.92 -12.03
C GLU A 322 1.20 15.94 -11.22
N PHE A 323 0.64 16.98 -11.85
CA PHE A 323 -0.26 17.91 -11.18
C PHE A 323 -1.56 17.22 -10.75
N GLY A 324 -2.22 16.49 -11.65
CA GLY A 324 -3.44 15.74 -11.29
C GLY A 324 -3.17 14.66 -10.23
N GLN A 325 -2.02 13.98 -10.29
CA GLN A 325 -1.58 13.00 -9.28
C GLN A 325 -1.44 13.60 -7.87
N HIS A 326 -1.06 14.87 -7.80
CA HIS A 326 -0.86 15.59 -6.54
C HIS A 326 -2.02 16.53 -6.20
N GLY A 327 -3.15 16.47 -6.92
CA GLY A 327 -4.33 17.30 -6.65
C GLY A 327 -4.08 18.81 -6.81
N ILE A 328 -3.19 19.20 -7.73
CA ILE A 328 -2.83 20.60 -7.94
C ILE A 328 -3.89 21.25 -8.82
N GLU A 329 -4.70 22.11 -8.22
CA GLU A 329 -5.76 22.83 -8.94
C GLU A 329 -5.24 24.07 -9.69
N PRO A 330 -5.87 24.46 -10.82
CA PRO A 330 -5.48 25.68 -11.54
C PRO A 330 -5.56 26.96 -10.69
N GLU A 331 -6.48 27.02 -9.73
CA GLU A 331 -6.61 28.12 -8.77
C GLU A 331 -5.35 28.26 -7.90
N TYR A 332 -4.82 27.13 -7.43
CA TYR A 332 -3.57 27.11 -6.66
C TYR A 332 -2.39 27.62 -7.49
N VAL A 333 -2.32 27.21 -8.76
CA VAL A 333 -1.31 27.74 -9.70
C VAL A 333 -1.46 29.25 -9.87
N ALA A 334 -2.69 29.75 -10.00
CA ALA A 334 -2.97 31.16 -10.15
C ALA A 334 -2.51 31.97 -8.93
N GLU A 335 -2.84 31.52 -7.71
CA GLU A 335 -2.42 32.17 -6.46
C GLU A 335 -0.88 32.18 -6.32
N MET A 336 -0.22 31.05 -6.55
CA MET A 336 1.25 30.98 -6.48
C MET A 336 1.93 31.92 -7.47
N ARG A 337 1.36 32.11 -8.66
CA ARG A 337 1.89 33.03 -9.67
C ARG A 337 1.74 34.51 -9.31
N LYS A 338 0.86 34.87 -8.37
CA LYS A 338 0.81 36.23 -7.82
C LYS A 338 2.08 36.55 -7.02
N HIS A 339 2.62 35.56 -6.32
CA HIS A 339 3.86 35.69 -5.54
C HIS A 339 5.11 35.42 -6.39
N PHE A 340 5.02 34.50 -7.35
CA PHE A 340 6.12 34.08 -8.21
C PHE A 340 5.71 34.08 -9.69
N PRO A 341 5.75 35.22 -10.39
CA PRO A 341 5.26 35.35 -11.77
C PRO A 341 5.95 34.43 -12.79
N THR A 342 7.18 33.99 -12.50
CA THR A 342 7.99 33.12 -13.35
C THR A 342 8.23 31.73 -12.73
N ILE A 343 7.40 31.30 -11.77
CA ILE A 343 7.51 29.96 -11.16
C ILE A 343 7.38 28.88 -12.22
N SER A 344 8.22 27.83 -12.11
CA SER A 344 8.20 26.71 -13.03
C SER A 344 7.11 25.69 -12.66
N PRO A 345 6.60 24.88 -13.61
CA PRO A 345 5.71 23.77 -13.28
C PRO A 345 6.31 22.81 -12.25
N ARG A 346 7.63 22.57 -12.35
CA ARG A 346 8.38 21.80 -11.36
C ARG A 346 8.21 22.39 -9.96
N ASP A 347 8.45 23.68 -9.76
CA ASP A 347 8.38 24.27 -8.42
C ASP A 347 6.94 24.28 -7.88
N ILE A 348 5.94 24.50 -8.72
CA ILE A 348 4.52 24.35 -8.34
C ILE A 348 4.24 22.92 -7.84
N ARG A 349 4.73 21.91 -8.56
CA ARG A 349 4.60 20.51 -8.15
C ARG A 349 5.25 20.26 -6.79
N GLU A 350 6.49 20.72 -6.62
CA GLU A 350 7.18 20.58 -5.33
C GLU A 350 6.43 21.30 -4.21
N PHE A 351 5.85 22.47 -4.47
CA PHE A 351 5.02 23.18 -3.48
C PHE A 351 3.79 22.35 -3.08
N GLY A 352 3.07 21.78 -4.04
CA GLY A 352 1.92 20.90 -3.76
C GLY A 352 2.32 19.65 -2.97
N ILE A 353 3.42 19.00 -3.34
CA ILE A 353 3.95 17.81 -2.63
C ILE A 353 4.30 18.13 -1.17
N HIS A 354 4.86 19.31 -0.91
CA HIS A 354 5.29 19.74 0.42
C HIS A 354 4.24 20.55 1.18
N GLY A 355 3.01 20.64 0.68
CA GLY A 355 1.92 21.35 1.37
C GLY A 355 2.18 22.85 1.54
N ILE A 356 2.94 23.47 0.63
CA ILE A 356 3.23 24.90 0.69
C ILE A 356 2.01 25.67 0.20
N GLU A 357 1.37 26.43 1.09
CA GLU A 357 0.16 27.20 0.82
C GLU A 357 0.47 28.66 0.42
N PRO A 358 -0.42 29.34 -0.33
CA PRO A 358 -0.22 30.75 -0.70
C PRO A 358 -0.05 31.68 0.51
N ASP A 359 -0.78 31.44 1.61
CA ASP A 359 -0.70 32.25 2.83
C ASP A 359 0.68 32.12 3.50
N TYR A 360 1.22 30.90 3.58
CA TYR A 360 2.58 30.66 4.03
C TYR A 360 3.62 31.45 3.19
N VAL A 361 3.47 31.45 1.86
CA VAL A 361 4.33 32.25 0.98
C VAL A 361 4.18 33.74 1.25
N ALA A 362 2.96 34.23 1.46
CA ALA A 362 2.67 35.63 1.74
C ALA A 362 3.33 36.07 3.06
N GLU A 363 3.23 35.27 4.11
CA GLU A 363 3.84 35.53 5.42
C GLU A 363 5.37 35.51 5.34
N MET A 364 5.96 34.52 4.68
CA MET A 364 7.41 34.46 4.49
C MET A 364 7.95 35.69 3.75
N ARG A 365 7.21 36.23 2.77
CA ARG A 365 7.59 37.45 2.06
C ARG A 365 7.54 38.73 2.91
N GLN A 366 6.84 38.72 4.04
CA GLN A 366 6.89 39.84 5.00
C GLN A 366 8.26 39.91 5.68
N HIS A 367 8.89 38.76 5.91
CA HIS A 367 10.22 38.65 6.51
C HIS A 367 11.35 38.74 5.46
N PHE A 368 11.12 38.18 4.28
CA PHE A 368 12.06 38.16 3.17
C PHE A 368 11.38 38.59 1.85
N PRO A 369 11.32 39.89 1.56
CA PRO A 369 10.60 40.41 0.38
C PRO A 369 11.08 39.84 -0.96
N ASP A 370 12.36 39.46 -1.04
CA ASP A 370 13.02 38.92 -2.23
C ASP A 370 13.23 37.39 -2.19
N ILE A 371 12.59 36.67 -1.24
CA ILE A 371 12.72 35.22 -1.15
C ILE A 371 12.29 34.55 -2.45
N THR A 372 13.11 33.62 -2.93
CA THR A 372 12.87 32.89 -4.17
C THR A 372 11.93 31.69 -3.95
N SER A 373 11.28 31.21 -5.02
CA SER A 373 10.47 29.99 -4.95
C SER A 373 11.30 28.78 -4.48
N ARG A 374 12.58 28.74 -4.84
CA ARG A 374 13.52 27.72 -4.36
C ARG A 374 13.71 27.77 -2.85
N GLU A 375 13.90 28.95 -2.27
CA GLU A 375 14.09 29.10 -0.83
C GLU A 375 12.81 28.78 -0.06
N ILE A 376 11.65 29.20 -0.55
CA ILE A 376 10.34 28.79 0.01
C ILE A 376 10.20 27.27 0.00
N ARG A 377 10.55 26.59 -1.10
CA ARG A 377 10.55 25.13 -1.16
C ARG A 377 11.46 24.54 -0.09
N GLU A 378 12.69 25.05 0.01
CA GLU A 378 13.67 24.57 1.00
C GLU A 378 13.16 24.79 2.43
N PHE A 379 12.47 25.89 2.72
CA PHE A 379 11.85 26.13 4.02
C PHE A 379 10.72 25.12 4.31
N GLY A 380 9.80 24.90 3.36
CA GLY A 380 8.72 23.93 3.53
C GLY A 380 9.22 22.50 3.71
N ILE A 381 10.26 22.09 2.97
CA ILE A 381 10.90 20.77 3.14
C ILE A 381 11.44 20.57 4.57
N HIS A 382 11.94 21.64 5.18
CA HIS A 382 12.53 21.61 6.52
C HIS A 382 11.56 22.07 7.63
N GLY A 383 10.27 22.24 7.33
CA GLY A 383 9.25 22.61 8.33
C GLY A 383 9.51 23.98 8.99
N ILE A 384 10.10 24.92 8.26
CA ILE A 384 10.45 26.24 8.78
C ILE A 384 9.22 27.13 8.74
N GLU A 385 8.67 27.45 9.90
CA GLU A 385 7.46 28.26 10.03
C GLU A 385 7.74 29.79 10.11
N PRO A 386 6.78 30.66 9.74
CA PRO A 386 6.94 32.11 9.83
C PRO A 386 7.29 32.62 11.23
N ASP A 387 6.71 32.04 12.29
CA ASP A 387 7.02 32.38 13.68
C ASP A 387 8.48 32.04 14.06
N TYR A 388 9.01 30.93 13.55
CA TYR A 388 10.41 30.54 13.72
C TYR A 388 11.34 31.56 13.05
N VAL A 389 11.00 31.98 11.83
CA VAL A 389 11.71 33.04 11.11
C VAL A 389 11.69 34.35 11.89
N ALA A 390 10.52 34.76 12.38
CA ALA A 390 10.33 35.97 13.16
C ALA A 390 11.18 35.96 14.45
N ALA A 391 11.17 34.83 15.17
CA ALA A 391 11.95 34.64 16.39
C ALA A 391 13.45 34.79 16.12
N LEU A 392 13.99 34.11 15.10
CA LEU A 392 15.41 34.25 14.75
C LEU A 392 15.78 35.64 14.27
N ARG A 393 14.94 36.32 13.47
CA ARG A 393 15.20 37.69 13.00
C ARG A 393 15.14 38.72 14.13
N SER A 394 14.36 38.46 15.18
CA SER A 394 14.31 39.32 16.37
C SER A 394 15.66 39.32 17.13
N GLN A 395 16.34 38.17 17.14
CA GLN A 395 17.68 38.04 17.68
C GLN A 395 18.70 38.59 16.68
N PHE A 396 18.69 38.13 15.43
CA PHE A 396 19.65 38.49 14.38
C PHE A 396 18.96 39.24 13.23
N PRO A 397 18.89 40.58 13.25
CA PRO A 397 18.18 41.35 12.21
C PRO A 397 18.68 41.12 10.78
N ASP A 398 19.97 40.82 10.64
CA ASP A 398 20.66 40.61 9.37
C ASP A 398 20.77 39.12 8.97
N ILE A 399 20.15 38.19 9.71
CA ILE A 399 20.21 36.76 9.38
C ILE A 399 19.58 36.49 8.01
N THR A 400 20.30 35.73 7.20
CA THR A 400 19.88 35.37 5.84
C THR A 400 18.91 34.20 5.84
N SER A 401 18.09 34.08 4.79
CA SER A 401 17.24 32.90 4.54
C SER A 401 18.03 31.60 4.60
N ARG A 402 19.25 31.60 4.02
CA ARG A 402 20.17 30.47 4.06
C ARG A 402 20.57 30.08 5.48
N GLU A 403 20.90 31.05 6.33
CA GLU A 403 21.27 30.77 7.71
C GLU A 403 20.08 30.24 8.52
N ILE A 404 18.88 30.80 8.34
CA ILE A 404 17.67 30.26 8.97
C ILE A 404 17.44 28.81 8.54
N ARG A 405 17.59 28.51 7.24
CA ARG A 405 17.51 27.14 6.75
C ARG A 405 18.54 26.23 7.42
N GLU A 406 19.78 26.70 7.56
CA GLU A 406 20.82 25.94 8.25
C GLU A 406 20.50 25.73 9.74
N PHE A 407 19.82 26.67 10.41
CA PHE A 407 19.34 26.49 11.77
C PHE A 407 18.22 25.44 11.84
N GLY A 408 17.24 25.50 10.93
CA GLY A 408 16.16 24.51 10.85
C GLY A 408 16.66 23.10 10.53
N ILE A 409 17.64 22.94 9.63
CA ILE A 409 18.27 21.64 9.33
C ILE A 409 18.94 21.01 10.57
N HIS A 410 19.41 21.83 11.50
CA HIS A 410 20.08 21.39 12.72
C HIS A 410 19.16 21.47 13.95
N ASP A 411 17.84 21.62 13.75
CA ASP A 411 16.83 21.67 14.80
C ASP A 411 17.17 22.67 15.93
N ILE A 412 17.74 23.83 15.57
CA ILE A 412 18.15 24.84 16.55
C ILE A 412 16.93 25.63 17.02
N ASP A 413 16.57 25.47 18.29
CA ASP A 413 15.42 26.14 18.92
C ASP A 413 15.68 27.65 19.14
N PRO A 414 14.76 28.56 18.76
CA PRO A 414 14.91 30.00 19.00
C PRO A 414 15.04 30.40 20.49
N ASP A 415 14.52 29.61 21.42
CA ASP A 415 14.69 29.83 22.85
C ASP A 415 16.15 29.56 23.27
N VAL A 416 16.76 28.50 22.73
CA VAL A 416 18.20 28.24 22.90
C VAL A 416 19.03 29.38 22.32
N VAL A 417 18.66 29.89 21.14
CA VAL A 417 19.33 31.07 20.55
C VAL A 417 19.27 32.27 21.50
N THR A 418 18.09 32.54 22.05
CA THR A 418 17.85 33.65 22.97
C THR A 418 18.69 33.51 24.25
N GLU A 419 18.73 32.31 24.84
CA GLU A 419 19.52 32.04 26.03
C GLU A 419 21.03 32.15 25.76
N MET A 420 21.51 31.60 24.64
CA MET A 420 22.91 31.69 24.23
C MET A 420 23.36 33.14 24.07
N ARG A 421 22.53 33.99 23.47
CA ARG A 421 22.82 35.43 23.34
C ARG A 421 22.83 36.16 24.68
N ARG A 422 22.07 35.71 25.67
CA ARG A 422 22.15 36.25 27.03
C ARG A 422 23.46 35.86 27.71
N LEU A 423 23.93 34.62 27.50
CA LEU A 423 25.19 34.12 28.07
C LEU A 423 26.43 34.72 27.38
N ILE A 424 26.35 34.93 26.07
CA ILE A 424 27.42 35.46 25.23
C ILE A 424 26.82 36.58 24.35
N PRO A 425 26.80 37.84 24.82
CA PRO A 425 26.12 38.95 24.14
C PRO A 425 26.53 39.19 22.67
N ASP A 426 27.80 38.93 22.35
CA ASP A 426 28.38 39.17 21.02
C ASP A 426 28.45 37.90 20.15
N ILE A 427 27.78 36.81 20.53
CA ILE A 427 27.81 35.55 19.76
C ILE A 427 27.12 35.73 18.40
N SER A 428 27.79 35.26 17.34
CA SER A 428 27.27 35.29 15.98
C SER A 428 26.30 34.14 15.69
N SER A 429 25.45 34.30 14.66
CA SER A 429 24.59 33.22 14.13
C SER A 429 25.42 31.99 13.75
N GLN A 430 26.59 32.19 13.16
CA GLN A 430 27.50 31.11 12.79
C GLN A 430 28.00 30.32 14.00
N GLU A 431 28.35 30.99 15.09
CA GLU A 431 28.81 30.35 16.33
C GLU A 431 27.67 29.58 17.02
N ILE A 432 26.47 30.14 17.08
CA ILE A 432 25.29 29.41 17.58
C ILE A 432 25.01 28.18 16.71
N ARG A 433 25.14 28.29 15.38
CA ARG A 433 25.01 27.14 14.50
C ARG A 433 26.05 26.07 14.82
N GLN A 434 27.30 26.45 15.11
CA GLN A 434 28.32 25.48 15.55
C GLN A 434 27.92 24.82 16.88
N PHE A 435 27.34 25.57 17.81
CA PHE A 435 26.81 25.00 19.05
C PHE A 435 25.72 23.97 18.76
N GLY A 436 24.72 24.29 17.93
CA GLY A 436 23.66 23.37 17.54
C GLY A 436 24.18 22.11 16.84
N ILE A 437 25.11 22.24 15.87
CA ILE A 437 25.75 21.10 15.18
C ILE A 437 26.43 20.15 16.15
N HIS A 438 26.99 20.68 17.24
CA HIS A 438 27.71 19.90 18.24
C HIS A 438 26.88 19.58 19.49
N GLY A 439 25.56 19.89 19.51
CA GLY A 439 24.69 19.60 20.66
C GLY A 439 25.05 20.36 21.94
N ILE A 440 25.60 21.58 21.80
CA ILE A 440 26.04 22.39 22.93
C ILE A 440 24.85 23.20 23.47
N GLU A 441 24.42 22.86 24.68
CA GLU A 441 23.31 23.50 25.37
C GLU A 441 23.75 24.67 26.29
N PRO A 442 22.85 25.63 26.60
CA PRO A 442 23.17 26.77 27.46
C PRO A 442 23.70 26.40 28.85
N GLY A 443 23.25 25.26 29.39
CA GLY A 443 23.73 24.69 30.64
C GLY A 443 25.23 24.36 30.60
N TYR A 444 25.68 23.70 29.53
CA TYR A 444 27.11 23.38 29.33
C TYR A 444 27.95 24.64 29.20
N VAL A 445 27.47 25.64 28.44
CA VAL A 445 28.15 26.94 28.30
C VAL A 445 28.32 27.62 29.66
N THR A 446 27.27 27.62 30.47
CA THR A 446 27.29 28.21 31.82
C THR A 446 28.28 27.49 32.74
N GLU A 447 28.24 26.16 32.73
CA GLU A 447 29.17 25.33 33.51
C GLU A 447 30.61 25.62 33.12
N MET A 448 30.96 25.50 31.83
CA MET A 448 32.32 25.72 31.34
C MET A 448 32.83 27.13 31.64
N ARG A 449 32.00 28.16 31.45
CA ARG A 449 32.40 29.54 31.79
C ARG A 449 32.69 29.69 33.28
N THR A 450 31.90 29.07 34.14
CA THR A 450 32.07 29.15 35.59
C THR A 450 33.32 28.39 36.06
N THR A 451 33.46 27.13 35.62
CA THR A 451 34.56 26.24 36.03
C THR A 451 35.91 26.72 35.50
N MET A 452 35.94 27.30 34.31
CA MET A 452 37.17 27.82 33.69
C MET A 452 37.53 29.21 34.22
N ALA A 453 36.56 30.06 34.57
CA ALA A 453 36.83 31.34 35.23
C ALA A 453 37.51 31.15 36.60
N ALA A 454 37.09 30.15 37.38
CA ALA A 454 37.76 29.78 38.64
C ALA A 454 39.23 29.37 38.43
N ARG A 455 39.59 28.95 37.21
CA ARG A 455 40.93 28.58 36.79
C ARG A 455 41.65 29.69 36.03
N GLY A 456 41.14 30.91 36.02
CA GLY A 456 41.77 32.08 35.40
C GLY A 456 41.44 32.29 33.92
N PHE A 457 40.63 31.42 33.30
CA PHE A 457 40.15 31.58 31.92
C PHE A 457 38.80 32.30 31.89
N ASN A 458 38.83 33.61 32.18
CA ASN A 458 37.62 34.44 32.35
C ASN A 458 36.93 34.85 31.04
N LYS A 459 37.57 34.59 29.89
CA LYS A 459 37.05 34.95 28.56
C LYS A 459 37.21 33.76 27.62
N LEU A 460 36.20 32.89 27.58
CA LEU A 460 36.11 31.79 26.62
C LEU A 460 35.49 32.29 25.32
N SER A 461 36.12 31.99 24.19
CA SER A 461 35.50 32.15 22.87
C SER A 461 34.52 30.99 22.61
N ALA A 462 33.58 31.17 21.67
CA ALA A 462 32.69 30.07 21.25
C ALA A 462 33.50 28.89 20.70
N ARG A 463 34.60 29.16 19.98
CA ARG A 463 35.52 28.13 19.50
C ARG A 463 36.16 27.32 20.64
N ASP A 464 36.52 27.96 21.75
CA ASP A 464 37.07 27.25 22.90
C ASP A 464 36.03 26.30 23.51
N ILE A 465 34.77 26.76 23.65
CA ILE A 465 33.67 25.95 24.17
C ILE A 465 33.40 24.75 23.26
N VAL A 466 33.34 24.96 21.94
CA VAL A 466 33.19 23.87 20.96
C VAL A 466 34.34 22.88 21.06
N ALA A 467 35.58 23.37 21.12
CA ALA A 467 36.76 22.50 21.23
C ALA A 467 36.73 21.66 22.52
N MET A 468 36.36 22.26 23.64
CA MET A 468 36.20 21.53 24.90
C MET A 468 35.09 20.47 24.81
N HIS A 469 33.96 20.79 24.18
CA HIS A 469 32.86 19.85 24.04
C HIS A 469 33.22 18.66 23.15
N ILE A 470 33.79 18.92 21.96
CA ILE A 470 34.20 17.87 21.00
C ILE A 470 35.24 16.92 21.60
N HIS A 471 36.14 17.44 22.44
CA HIS A 471 37.22 16.64 23.04
C HIS A 471 36.87 16.10 24.43
N GLU A 472 35.64 16.28 24.90
CA GLU A 472 35.21 15.88 26.26
C GLU A 472 36.20 16.39 27.33
N PHE A 473 36.63 17.64 27.18
CA PHE A 473 37.68 18.24 28.00
C PHE A 473 37.24 18.37 29.45
N ASP A 474 38.01 17.78 30.37
CA ASP A 474 37.81 17.97 31.81
C ASP A 474 38.51 19.25 32.29
N PRO A 475 37.78 20.26 32.80
CA PRO A 475 38.38 21.47 33.37
C PRO A 475 39.42 21.21 34.47
N ALA A 476 39.34 20.10 35.21
CA ALA A 476 40.31 19.75 36.25
C ALA A 476 41.73 19.54 35.68
N PHE A 477 41.85 19.20 34.39
CA PHE A 477 43.14 19.01 33.73
C PHE A 477 44.00 20.28 33.70
N VAL A 478 43.39 21.47 33.76
CA VAL A 478 44.14 22.73 33.89
C VAL A 478 44.98 22.75 35.18
N ASP A 479 44.45 22.21 36.27
CA ASP A 479 45.13 22.17 37.56
C ASP A 479 46.27 21.15 37.54
N GLU A 480 46.09 20.04 36.83
CA GLU A 480 47.13 19.05 36.57
C GLU A 480 48.28 19.64 35.74
N VAL A 481 47.99 20.33 34.65
CA VAL A 481 49.00 20.97 33.79
C VAL A 481 49.85 21.98 34.58
N ARG A 482 49.23 22.76 35.48
CA ARG A 482 49.97 23.65 36.40
C ARG A 482 50.86 22.88 37.37
N ARG A 483 50.35 21.80 37.97
CA ARG A 483 51.12 20.96 38.89
C ARG A 483 52.34 20.31 38.24
N ILE A 484 52.23 19.96 36.96
CA ILE A 484 53.35 19.43 36.14
C ILE A 484 54.38 20.53 35.81
N GLY A 485 54.11 21.80 36.11
CA GLY A 485 55.04 22.92 35.96
C GLY A 485 54.82 23.75 34.69
N PHE A 486 53.65 23.65 34.07
CA PHE A 486 53.26 24.54 32.96
C PHE A 486 52.27 25.60 33.46
N ASP A 487 52.79 26.67 34.06
CA ASP A 487 51.96 27.63 34.82
C ASP A 487 51.12 28.59 33.94
N VAL A 488 51.62 28.97 32.77
CA VAL A 488 50.98 29.97 31.88
C VAL A 488 50.93 29.45 30.45
N LEU A 489 49.88 28.68 30.14
CA LEU A 489 49.61 28.21 28.78
C LEU A 489 48.31 28.81 28.22
N PRO A 490 48.25 29.09 26.90
CA PRO A 490 47.00 29.46 26.26
C PRO A 490 46.04 28.26 26.26
N LEU A 491 44.73 28.51 26.43
CA LEU A 491 43.72 27.46 26.62
C LEU A 491 43.71 26.44 25.47
N HIS A 492 43.81 26.89 24.22
CA HIS A 492 43.82 25.98 23.07
C HIS A 492 44.93 24.94 23.17
N LEU A 493 46.10 25.29 23.71
CA LEU A 493 47.22 24.36 23.88
C LEU A 493 46.96 23.36 25.01
N ILE A 494 46.27 23.78 26.08
CA ILE A 494 45.84 22.87 27.16
C ILE A 494 44.82 21.86 26.64
N ILE A 495 43.86 22.30 25.83
CA ILE A 495 42.90 21.41 25.17
C ILE A 495 43.63 20.44 24.22
N GLU A 496 44.67 20.89 23.51
CA GLU A 496 45.49 20.00 22.69
C GLU A 496 46.24 18.96 23.52
N LEU A 497 46.86 19.34 24.65
CA LEU A 497 47.52 18.40 25.56
C LEU A 497 46.54 17.29 25.99
N TRP A 498 45.31 17.67 26.36
CA TRP A 498 44.22 16.74 26.68
C TRP A 498 43.86 15.84 25.49
N ALA A 499 43.56 16.43 24.34
CA ALA A 499 43.12 15.71 23.14
C ALA A 499 44.18 14.72 22.60
N TYR A 500 45.46 14.95 22.91
CA TYR A 500 46.58 14.08 22.57
C TYR A 500 47.06 13.21 23.75
N ASN A 501 46.31 13.17 24.85
CA ASN A 501 46.58 12.35 26.02
C ASN A 501 48.02 12.54 26.56
N VAL A 502 48.42 13.80 26.70
CA VAL A 502 49.67 14.22 27.35
C VAL A 502 49.40 14.33 28.85
N ASP A 503 49.61 13.23 29.57
CA ASP A 503 49.47 13.15 31.03
C ASP A 503 50.80 13.43 31.75
N GLU A 504 50.77 13.54 33.08
CA GLU A 504 51.97 13.75 33.91
C GLU A 504 53.09 12.77 33.58
N ARG A 505 52.77 11.47 33.50
CA ARG A 505 53.77 10.43 33.24
C ARG A 505 54.49 10.65 31.91
N TYR A 506 53.75 10.97 30.85
CA TYR A 506 54.34 11.24 29.55
C TYR A 506 55.25 12.48 29.58
N VAL A 507 54.89 13.50 30.36
CA VAL A 507 55.75 14.68 30.55
C VAL A 507 57.02 14.31 31.34
N GLU A 508 56.91 13.50 32.39
CA GLU A 508 58.05 13.02 33.16
C GLU A 508 59.03 12.23 32.27
N GLU A 509 58.53 11.25 31.52
CA GLU A 509 59.32 10.45 30.58
C GLU A 509 60.01 11.33 29.53
N ALA A 510 59.31 12.31 28.97
CA ALA A 510 59.89 13.22 27.99
C ALA A 510 60.98 14.13 28.59
N ARG A 511 60.84 14.53 29.88
CA ARG A 511 61.81 15.36 30.59
C ARG A 511 63.08 14.63 31.00
N GLU A 512 63.07 13.30 31.05
CA GLU A 512 64.30 12.51 31.20
C GLU A 512 65.22 12.65 29.97
N GLU A 513 64.63 12.78 28.79
CA GLU A 513 65.35 12.96 27.52
C GLU A 513 65.70 14.43 27.26
N ASP A 514 64.75 15.34 27.51
CA ASP A 514 64.88 16.78 27.32
C ASP A 514 64.25 17.55 28.49
N PRO A 515 65.06 17.95 29.49
CA PRO A 515 64.58 18.63 30.70
C PRO A 515 63.82 19.94 30.43
N ASP A 516 64.07 20.59 29.29
CA ASP A 516 63.51 21.90 28.92
C ASP A 516 62.34 21.77 27.91
N ILE A 517 61.84 20.56 27.65
CA ILE A 517 60.79 20.32 26.64
C ILE A 517 59.52 21.15 26.90
N THR A 518 59.05 21.84 25.86
CA THR A 518 57.88 22.70 25.94
C THR A 518 56.57 21.92 25.75
N ALA A 519 55.46 22.47 26.26
CA ALA A 519 54.11 21.93 26.02
C ALA A 519 53.79 21.77 24.51
N GLN A 520 54.25 22.72 23.67
CA GLN A 520 54.03 22.64 22.23
C GLN A 520 54.82 21.50 21.59
N GLU A 521 56.06 21.26 22.03
CA GLU A 521 56.88 20.14 21.57
C GLU A 521 56.29 18.79 21.99
N LEU A 522 55.75 18.70 23.22
CA LEU A 522 55.05 17.50 23.70
C LEU A 522 53.83 17.17 22.82
N VAL A 523 52.99 18.16 22.51
CA VAL A 523 51.86 18.00 21.59
C VAL A 523 52.36 17.59 20.19
N ASN A 524 53.41 18.23 19.68
CA ASN A 524 53.97 17.89 18.37
C ASN A 524 54.52 16.46 18.34
N ARG A 525 55.19 16.03 19.41
CA ARG A 525 55.67 14.65 19.60
C ARG A 525 54.51 13.67 19.58
N ARG A 526 53.45 13.89 20.36
CA ARG A 526 52.23 13.05 20.32
C ARG A 526 51.55 13.03 18.95
N ARG A 527 51.48 14.18 18.27
CA ARG A 527 50.94 14.26 16.89
C ARG A 527 51.75 13.40 15.93
N LEU A 528 53.08 13.43 16.03
CA LEU A 528 53.96 12.61 15.19
C LEU A 528 53.86 11.13 15.55
N GLU A 529 53.81 10.78 16.84
CA GLU A 529 53.59 9.41 17.33
C GLU A 529 52.27 8.84 16.80
N ARG A 530 51.17 9.59 16.95
CA ARG A 530 49.85 9.19 16.45
C ARG A 530 49.86 9.02 14.93
N ARG A 531 50.41 9.97 14.18
CA ARG A 531 50.54 9.85 12.72
C ARG A 531 51.45 8.69 12.30
N ALA A 532 52.51 8.41 13.04
CA ALA A 532 53.40 7.28 12.76
C ALA A 532 52.71 5.95 13.04
N TYR A 533 51.92 5.89 14.11
CA TYR A 533 51.08 4.75 14.44
C TYR A 533 49.99 4.52 13.39
N GLU A 534 49.28 5.57 12.97
CA GLU A 534 48.27 5.52 11.90
C GLU A 534 48.90 5.01 10.58
N ARG A 535 50.04 5.56 10.17
CA ARG A 535 50.78 5.06 8.99
C ARG A 535 51.24 3.62 9.16
N HIS A 536 51.66 3.22 10.36
CA HIS A 536 52.06 1.84 10.62
C HIS A 536 50.87 0.90 10.52
N MET A 537 49.72 1.30 11.05
CA MET A 537 48.46 0.57 10.98
C MET A 537 47.98 0.44 9.52
N GLU A 538 48.05 1.51 8.73
CA GLU A 538 47.73 1.49 7.29
C GLU A 538 48.66 0.55 6.53
N ARG A 539 49.98 0.63 6.74
CA ARG A 539 50.94 -0.30 6.10
C ARG A 539 50.66 -1.74 6.49
N PHE A 540 50.42 -2.01 7.76
CA PHE A 540 50.13 -3.36 8.23
C PHE A 540 48.79 -3.88 7.66
N TYR A 541 47.79 -3.01 7.52
CA TYR A 541 46.54 -3.33 6.83
C TYR A 541 46.77 -3.72 5.36
N GLU A 542 47.60 -2.97 4.64
CA GLU A 542 47.98 -3.29 3.24
C GLU A 542 48.74 -4.62 3.15
N GLU A 543 49.66 -4.89 4.08
CA GLU A 543 50.38 -6.16 4.16
C GLU A 543 49.43 -7.34 4.39
N LEU A 544 48.45 -7.19 5.28
CA LEU A 544 47.43 -8.22 5.53
C LEU A 544 46.58 -8.49 4.29
N ARG A 545 46.16 -7.45 3.55
CA ARG A 545 45.47 -7.62 2.27
C ARG A 545 46.35 -8.30 1.22
N ALA A 546 47.62 -7.94 1.11
CA ALA A 546 48.56 -8.60 0.19
C ALA A 546 48.76 -10.09 0.53
N MET A 547 48.55 -10.47 1.79
CA MET A 547 48.54 -11.85 2.25
C MET A 547 47.18 -12.56 2.05
N GLY A 548 46.19 -11.93 1.42
CA GLY A 548 44.88 -12.54 1.11
C GLY A 548 43.86 -12.46 2.25
N PHE A 549 44.03 -11.55 3.21
CA PHE A 549 43.00 -11.23 4.19
C PHE A 549 42.16 -10.02 3.71
N ASP A 550 41.00 -10.28 3.09
CA ASP A 550 40.23 -9.22 2.38
C ASP A 550 39.14 -8.54 3.24
N HIS A 551 38.79 -9.11 4.39
CA HIS A 551 37.70 -8.63 5.27
C HIS A 551 38.20 -8.33 6.69
N ILE A 552 39.01 -7.29 6.82
CA ILE A 552 39.64 -6.88 8.09
C ILE A 552 39.04 -5.56 8.56
N SER A 553 38.56 -5.52 9.80
CA SER A 553 38.15 -4.28 10.45
C SER A 553 39.33 -3.57 11.11
N SER A 554 39.25 -2.25 11.26
CA SER A 554 40.28 -1.46 11.95
C SER A 554 40.55 -1.96 13.38
N GLY A 555 39.52 -2.44 14.08
CA GLY A 555 39.65 -3.03 15.41
C GLY A 555 40.47 -4.32 15.42
N GLN A 556 40.35 -5.16 14.40
CA GLN A 556 41.16 -6.38 14.29
C GLN A 556 42.64 -6.08 14.01
N VAL A 557 42.92 -5.08 13.18
CA VAL A 557 44.30 -4.63 12.92
C VAL A 557 44.94 -4.12 14.22
N LEU A 558 44.18 -3.32 14.98
CA LEU A 558 44.61 -2.81 16.28
C LEU A 558 44.92 -3.94 17.26
N ASP A 559 44.03 -4.93 17.37
CA ASP A 559 44.21 -6.11 18.22
C ASP A 559 45.48 -6.90 17.85
N MET A 560 45.73 -7.09 16.55
CA MET A 560 46.92 -7.79 16.06
C MET A 560 48.19 -7.03 16.41
N LEU A 561 48.24 -5.72 16.16
CA LEU A 561 49.37 -4.87 16.52
C LEU A 561 49.62 -4.89 18.05
N ALA A 562 48.57 -4.79 18.86
CA ALA A 562 48.68 -4.82 20.33
C ALA A 562 49.22 -6.16 20.85
N LEU A 563 48.90 -7.26 20.17
CA LEU A 563 49.40 -8.60 20.47
C LEU A 563 50.81 -8.89 19.92
N GLY A 564 51.40 -7.91 19.21
CA GLY A 564 52.68 -8.08 18.53
C GLY A 564 52.61 -9.19 17.49
N ILE A 565 51.49 -9.26 16.76
CA ILE A 565 51.33 -10.08 15.57
C ILE A 565 51.81 -9.24 14.39
N ASP A 566 52.95 -9.61 13.82
CA ASP A 566 53.55 -8.98 12.66
C ASP A 566 53.59 -9.95 11.47
N ARG A 567 54.15 -9.48 10.35
CA ARG A 567 54.28 -10.29 9.12
C ARG A 567 55.02 -11.61 9.37
N ASP A 568 56.05 -11.60 10.20
CA ASP A 568 56.88 -12.78 10.45
C ASP A 568 56.13 -13.82 11.29
N TYR A 569 55.38 -13.37 12.30
CA TYR A 569 54.48 -14.23 13.06
C TYR A 569 53.42 -14.88 12.15
N ILE A 570 52.80 -14.10 11.26
CA ILE A 570 51.80 -14.60 10.32
C ILE A 570 52.42 -15.62 9.35
N ALA A 571 53.61 -15.33 8.82
CA ALA A 571 54.33 -16.25 7.93
C ALA A 571 54.70 -17.56 8.64
N SER A 572 55.18 -17.47 9.89
CA SER A 572 55.48 -18.65 10.72
C SER A 572 54.25 -19.49 11.02
N ALA A 573 53.12 -18.83 11.34
CA ALA A 573 51.86 -19.52 11.58
C ALA A 573 51.33 -20.20 10.32
N ARG A 574 51.42 -19.53 9.16
CA ARG A 574 51.02 -20.09 7.85
C ARG A 574 51.90 -21.22 7.36
N ALA A 575 53.16 -21.29 7.79
CA ALA A 575 54.02 -22.43 7.51
C ALA A 575 53.52 -23.72 8.21
N ALA A 576 52.85 -23.59 9.36
CA ALA A 576 52.25 -24.70 10.09
C ALA A 576 50.79 -24.97 9.65
N ASP A 577 50.04 -23.93 9.31
CA ASP A 577 48.65 -24.00 8.85
C ASP A 577 48.40 -22.96 7.74
N PRO A 578 48.50 -23.35 6.45
CA PRO A 578 48.40 -22.42 5.32
C PRO A 578 47.09 -21.64 5.24
N GLU A 579 46.00 -22.18 5.78
CA GLU A 579 44.64 -21.60 5.74
C GLU A 579 44.26 -20.91 7.05
N ILE A 580 45.23 -20.66 7.96
CA ILE A 580 44.94 -20.09 9.27
C ILE A 580 44.21 -18.74 9.16
N SER A 581 43.06 -18.66 9.83
CA SER A 581 42.23 -17.46 9.82
C SER A 581 42.83 -16.34 10.68
N LEU A 582 42.45 -15.09 10.38
CA LEU A 582 42.85 -13.93 11.18
C LEU A 582 42.37 -14.04 12.64
N HIS A 583 41.18 -14.62 12.85
CA HIS A 583 40.65 -14.90 14.18
C HIS A 583 41.51 -15.91 14.95
N ASP A 584 41.96 -16.98 14.29
CA ASP A 584 42.80 -17.99 14.92
C ASP A 584 44.21 -17.49 15.23
N LEU A 585 44.78 -16.62 14.40
CA LEU A 585 46.05 -15.93 14.68
C LEU A 585 45.97 -15.11 15.97
N ILE A 586 44.91 -14.30 16.12
CA ILE A 586 44.66 -13.47 17.30
C ILE A 586 44.44 -14.35 18.55
N ARG A 587 43.58 -15.37 18.44
CA ARG A 587 43.30 -16.30 19.54
C ARG A 587 44.56 -17.02 20.02
N ARG A 588 45.34 -17.58 19.08
CA ARG A 588 46.60 -18.26 19.38
C ARG A 588 47.56 -17.35 20.13
N ARG A 589 47.74 -16.10 19.67
CA ARG A 589 48.66 -15.16 20.31
C ARG A 589 48.21 -14.75 21.71
N ARG A 590 46.90 -14.59 21.93
CA ARG A 590 46.32 -14.34 23.26
C ARG A 590 46.58 -15.50 24.22
N GLU A 591 46.47 -16.74 23.76
CA GLU A 591 46.75 -17.93 24.56
C GLU A 591 48.25 -18.07 24.88
N GLU A 592 49.13 -17.76 23.93
CA GLU A 592 50.59 -17.73 24.15
C GLU A 592 50.95 -16.73 25.25
N ARG A 593 50.44 -15.49 25.18
CA ARG A 593 50.69 -14.44 26.18
C ARG A 593 50.09 -14.72 27.56
N ARG A 594 49.08 -15.58 27.67
CA ARG A 594 48.50 -16.01 28.96
C ARG A 594 49.31 -17.11 29.64
N ARG A 595 50.14 -17.82 28.89
CA ARG A 595 50.97 -18.94 29.39
C ARG A 595 52.41 -18.50 29.71
N SER A 596 52.85 -17.36 29.19
CA SER A 596 54.06 -16.62 29.59
C SER A 596 53.78 -15.73 30.79
#